data_AF-A0AAP0RLL3-F1
#
_entry.id   AF-A0AAP0RLL3-F1
#
_cell.length_a   1.000
_cell.length_b   1.000
_cell.length_c   1.000
_cell.angle_alpha   90.00
_cell.angle_beta   90.00
_cell.angle_gamma   90.00
#
_symmetry.space_group_name_H-M   'P 1'
#
loop_
_entity.id
_entity.type
_entity.pdbx_description
1 polymer ?
#
loop_
_entity_poly.entity_id
_entity_poly.type
_entity_poly.pdbx_seq_one_letter_code
_entity_poly.pdbx_strand_id
1 'polypeptide(L)'
;MSRQSFKVCFCFKRIFKIKGAEPPDDIKRLFEQYSENGTMTLEQLHTFLLNFQEEKATKEDAQAIFNSLKHLNIFQRNGLHLEAFFRYLFGDLNPPIPSKVHHDMEAPLTHYFLYTGHRSYLTGNQLSSYCSVDPIIKALRKGVRVIELDLWPNATKDNVDVCHGGTLTTPVELIKCLRAIKDHAFSASEFPVVITFEDHLTST
;
A
#
# COMPACT_ATOMS: atom_id res chain seq x y z
N MET A 1 27.38 -14.63 5.46
CA MET A 1 26.39 -15.58 4.92
C MET A 1 25.54 -16.12 6.05
N SER A 2 24.22 -15.91 5.99
CA SER A 2 23.27 -16.42 6.98
C SER A 2 23.13 -17.95 6.85
N ARG A 3 23.24 -18.67 7.97
CA ARG A 3 23.01 -20.13 8.03
C ARG A 3 21.70 -20.36 8.75
N GLN A 4 20.73 -20.96 8.08
CA GLN A 4 19.48 -21.39 8.72
C GLN A 4 19.56 -22.89 9.02
N SER A 5 19.26 -23.25 10.27
CA SER A 5 19.21 -24.64 10.72
C SER A 5 17.76 -25.08 10.86
N PHE A 6 17.39 -26.15 10.17
CA PHE A 6 16.07 -26.77 10.30
C PHE A 6 16.22 -28.12 10.98
N LYS A 7 15.35 -28.42 11.96
CA LYS A 7 15.24 -29.76 12.54
C LYS A 7 14.53 -30.66 11.53
N VAL A 8 15.17 -31.74 11.12
CA VAL A 8 14.58 -32.76 10.25
C VAL A 8 14.64 -34.07 11.03
N CYS A 9 13.49 -34.61 11.45
CA CYS A 9 13.38 -35.79 12.31
C CYS A 9 14.16 -35.69 13.64
N PHE A 10 13.45 -35.40 14.74
CA PHE A 10 13.79 -35.35 16.19
C PHE A 10 15.26 -35.19 16.67
N CYS A 11 16.27 -35.77 16.02
CA CYS A 11 17.68 -35.70 16.36
C CYS A 11 18.59 -35.08 15.28
N PHE A 12 18.14 -34.90 14.03
CA PHE A 12 19.01 -34.35 12.96
C PHE A 12 18.73 -32.88 12.68
N LYS A 13 19.80 -32.07 12.61
CA LYS A 13 19.75 -30.67 12.16
C LYS A 13 20.38 -30.59 10.78
N ARG A 14 19.63 -30.12 9.80
CA ARG A 14 20.14 -29.83 8.45
C ARG A 14 20.42 -28.33 8.35
N ILE A 15 21.66 -27.98 7.99
CA ILE A 15 22.08 -26.59 7.83
C ILE A 15 22.03 -26.28 6.33
N PHE A 16 21.16 -25.35 5.96
CA PHE A 16 21.14 -24.82 4.60
C PHE A 16 21.96 -23.53 4.56
N LYS A 17 22.93 -23.49 3.66
CA LYS A 17 23.53 -22.21 3.27
C LYS A 17 22.52 -21.54 2.34
N ILE A 18 21.85 -20.51 2.84
CA ILE A 18 21.15 -19.60 1.97
C ILE A 18 22.26 -18.83 1.25
N LYS A 19 22.48 -19.15 -0.03
CA LYS A 19 23.21 -18.22 -0.90
C LYS A 19 22.44 -16.90 -0.82
N GLY A 20 23.13 -15.79 -0.54
CA GLY A 20 22.49 -14.48 -0.68
C GLY A 20 21.88 -14.39 -2.08
N ALA A 21 20.85 -13.57 -2.26
CA ALA A 21 20.33 -13.30 -3.58
C ALA A 21 21.47 -12.68 -4.40
N GLU A 22 22.14 -13.49 -5.22
CA GLU A 22 23.08 -12.99 -6.21
C GLU A 22 22.25 -12.32 -7.30
N PRO A 23 22.69 -11.18 -7.84
CA PRO A 23 22.04 -10.57 -8.99
C PRO A 23 21.89 -11.61 -10.11
N PRO A 24 20.69 -11.81 -10.68
CA PRO A 24 20.52 -12.73 -11.80
C PRO A 24 21.24 -12.20 -13.06
N ASP A 25 21.49 -13.07 -14.03
CA ASP A 25 22.38 -12.75 -15.15
C ASP A 25 21.83 -11.67 -16.10
N ASP A 26 20.52 -11.50 -16.16
CA ASP A 26 19.88 -10.37 -16.87
C ASP A 26 20.19 -9.03 -16.20
N ILE A 27 20.15 -8.95 -14.87
CA ILE A 27 20.54 -7.75 -14.11
C ILE A 27 22.03 -7.47 -14.27
N LYS A 28 22.89 -8.50 -14.28
CA LYS A 28 24.33 -8.33 -14.55
C LYS A 28 24.57 -7.70 -15.92
N ARG A 29 23.96 -8.26 -16.97
CA ARG A 29 24.07 -7.72 -18.34
C ARG A 29 23.52 -6.30 -18.43
N LEU A 30 22.40 -6.02 -17.78
CA LEU A 30 21.83 -4.68 -17.73
C LEU A 30 22.78 -3.69 -17.05
N PHE A 31 23.37 -4.06 -15.92
CA PHE A 31 24.35 -3.22 -15.24
C PHE A 31 25.58 -2.96 -16.12
N GLU A 32 26.11 -3.99 -16.80
CA GLU A 32 27.25 -3.87 -17.72
C GLU A 32 26.96 -2.94 -18.91
N GLN A 33 25.72 -2.89 -19.41
CA GLN A 33 25.33 -1.97 -20.48
C GLN A 33 25.41 -0.48 -20.08
N TYR A 34 25.25 -0.20 -18.79
CA TYR A 34 25.22 1.16 -18.24
C TYR A 34 26.37 1.43 -17.26
N SER A 35 27.45 0.66 -17.29
CA SER A 35 28.60 0.86 -16.41
C SER A 35 29.91 0.62 -17.13
N GLU A 36 31.00 1.18 -16.59
CA GLU A 36 32.34 0.96 -17.10
C GLU A 36 33.22 0.40 -15.98
N ASN A 37 34.04 -0.61 -16.29
CA ASN A 37 34.96 -1.23 -15.33
C ASN A 37 34.26 -1.69 -14.02
N GLY A 38 33.03 -2.18 -14.12
CA GLY A 38 32.24 -2.66 -12.97
C GLY A 38 31.71 -1.56 -12.05
N THR A 39 31.68 -0.31 -12.51
CA THR A 39 31.25 0.86 -11.74
C THR A 39 30.35 1.76 -12.59
N MET A 40 29.19 2.13 -12.05
CA MET A 40 28.24 3.06 -12.66
C MET A 40 28.40 4.45 -12.04
N THR A 41 28.64 5.47 -12.87
CA THR A 41 28.71 6.87 -12.44
C THR A 41 27.30 7.47 -12.25
N LEU A 42 27.23 8.70 -11.73
CA LEU A 42 25.96 9.42 -11.60
C LEU A 42 25.30 9.67 -12.97
N GLU A 43 26.10 10.06 -13.95
CA GLU A 43 25.67 10.34 -15.33
C GLU A 43 25.18 9.07 -16.02
N GLN A 44 25.85 7.94 -15.78
CA GLN A 44 25.43 6.65 -16.28
C GLN A 44 24.13 6.17 -15.61
N LEU A 45 23.98 6.36 -14.30
CA LEU A 45 22.71 6.12 -13.61
C LEU A 45 21.59 7.00 -14.18
N HIS A 46 21.84 8.29 -14.41
CA HIS A 46 20.85 9.18 -15.01
C HIS A 46 20.44 8.70 -16.41
N THR A 47 21.42 8.26 -17.21
CA THR A 47 21.17 7.67 -18.54
C THR A 47 20.33 6.38 -18.44
N PHE A 48 20.58 5.54 -17.45
CA PHE A 48 19.78 4.35 -17.17
C PHE A 48 18.32 4.71 -16.84
N LEU A 49 18.09 5.70 -15.97
CA LEU A 49 16.75 6.15 -15.61
C LEU A 49 15.98 6.67 -16.83
N LEU A 50 16.64 7.44 -17.70
CA LEU A 50 16.01 7.99 -18.90
C LEU A 50 15.73 6.93 -19.97
N ASN A 51 16.70 6.06 -20.26
CA ASN A 51 16.66 5.21 -21.45
C ASN A 51 16.13 3.79 -21.18
N PHE A 52 16.30 3.26 -19.97
CA PHE A 52 15.83 1.92 -19.62
C PHE A 52 14.55 1.95 -18.78
N GLN A 53 14.50 2.80 -17.75
CA GLN A 53 13.29 2.94 -16.92
C GLN A 53 12.22 3.83 -17.58
N GLU A 54 12.59 4.55 -18.65
CA GLU A 54 11.73 5.52 -19.34
C GLU A 54 11.18 6.61 -18.38
N GLU A 55 11.93 6.92 -17.33
CA GLU A 55 11.55 7.89 -16.32
C GLU A 55 11.90 9.31 -16.79
N LYS A 56 11.09 10.29 -16.39
CA LYS A 56 11.41 11.72 -16.55
C LYS A 56 12.29 12.23 -15.40
N ALA A 57 13.34 11.46 -15.09
CA ALA A 57 14.21 11.74 -13.94
C ALA A 57 15.10 12.97 -14.17
N THR A 58 15.16 13.85 -13.17
CA THR A 58 16.11 14.97 -13.15
C THR A 58 17.50 14.50 -12.68
N LYS A 59 18.52 15.35 -12.83
CA LYS A 59 19.86 15.04 -12.30
C LYS A 59 19.84 14.97 -10.77
N GLU A 60 18.98 15.77 -10.14
CA GLU A 60 18.76 15.81 -8.71
C GLU A 60 18.16 14.50 -8.20
N ASP A 61 17.21 13.91 -8.95
CA ASP A 61 16.63 12.60 -8.63
C ASP A 61 17.70 11.49 -8.69
N ALA A 62 18.46 11.46 -9.78
CA ALA A 62 19.58 10.53 -9.93
C ALA A 62 20.61 10.71 -8.80
N GLN A 63 20.88 11.96 -8.40
CA GLN A 63 21.81 12.26 -7.31
C GLN A 63 21.29 11.81 -5.95
N ALA A 64 19.98 11.93 -5.69
CA ALA A 64 19.33 11.44 -4.48
C ALA A 64 19.42 9.92 -4.36
N ILE A 65 19.13 9.19 -5.45
CA ILE A 65 19.31 7.74 -5.54
C ILE A 65 20.78 7.37 -5.31
N PHE A 66 21.68 8.03 -6.02
CA PHE A 66 23.12 7.77 -5.90
C PHE A 66 23.63 7.98 -4.46
N ASN A 67 23.14 9.01 -3.76
CA ASN A 67 23.52 9.29 -2.38
C ASN A 67 22.91 8.31 -1.37
N SER A 68 21.67 7.85 -1.57
CA SER A 68 21.05 6.86 -0.67
C SER A 68 21.80 5.53 -0.68
N LEU A 69 22.38 5.17 -1.83
CA LEU A 69 23.15 3.95 -2.04
C LEU A 69 24.61 4.06 -1.55
N LYS A 70 25.17 5.27 -1.42
CA LYS A 70 26.54 5.47 -0.90
C LYS A 70 26.73 4.93 0.52
N HIS A 71 25.72 5.04 1.38
CA HIS A 71 25.79 4.58 2.76
C HIS A 71 25.87 3.05 2.89
N LEU A 72 25.54 2.32 1.82
CA LEU A 72 25.61 0.87 1.79
C LEU A 72 27.01 0.33 1.46
N ASN A 73 27.92 1.20 0.98
CA ASN A 73 29.28 0.82 0.60
C ASN A 73 30.29 1.13 1.70
N ILE A 74 30.52 0.12 2.53
CA ILE A 74 31.78 -0.13 3.23
C ILE A 74 32.87 -0.27 2.13
N PHE A 75 33.59 0.83 1.86
CA PHE A 75 34.70 1.01 0.91
C PHE A 75 34.36 1.01 -0.59
N GLN A 76 34.02 2.17 -1.17
CA GLN A 76 34.66 2.72 -2.39
C GLN A 76 34.11 4.12 -2.75
N ARG A 77 34.99 5.00 -3.25
CA ARG A 77 34.76 6.46 -3.30
C ARG A 77 34.11 7.00 -4.60
N ASN A 78 33.97 6.22 -5.68
CA ASN A 78 33.75 6.81 -7.01
C ASN A 78 32.59 6.24 -7.87
N GLY A 79 31.67 5.42 -7.34
CA GLY A 79 30.50 4.98 -8.14
C GLY A 79 29.63 3.89 -7.50
N LEU A 80 28.58 3.49 -8.21
CA LEU A 80 27.67 2.40 -7.83
C LEU A 80 28.18 1.08 -8.42
N HIS A 81 28.31 0.06 -7.57
CA HIS A 81 28.62 -1.31 -8.01
C HIS A 81 27.35 -2.12 -8.20
N LEU A 82 27.48 -3.26 -8.89
CA LEU A 82 26.38 -4.18 -9.20
C LEU A 82 25.49 -4.51 -8.00
N GLU A 83 26.07 -4.77 -6.82
CA GLU A 83 25.29 -5.09 -5.62
C GLU A 83 24.41 -3.91 -5.15
N ALA A 84 24.93 -2.68 -5.22
CA ALA A 84 24.17 -1.48 -4.87
C ALA A 84 23.08 -1.19 -5.89
N PHE A 85 23.37 -1.37 -7.19
CA PHE A 85 22.39 -1.28 -8.26
C PHE A 85 21.27 -2.33 -8.11
N PHE A 86 21.64 -3.59 -7.83
CA PHE A 86 20.65 -4.65 -7.61
C PHE A 86 19.73 -4.34 -6.43
N ARG A 87 20.27 -3.81 -5.32
CA ARG A 87 19.45 -3.37 -4.19
C ARG A 87 18.54 -2.20 -4.53
N TYR A 88 19.03 -1.25 -5.34
CA TYR A 88 18.22 -0.14 -5.81
C TYR A 88 16.97 -0.60 -6.56
N LEU A 89 17.09 -1.62 -7.43
CA LEU A 89 15.95 -2.12 -8.21
C LEU A 89 14.78 -2.63 -7.34
N PHE A 90 15.06 -3.08 -6.12
CA PHE A 90 14.06 -3.50 -5.13
C PHE A 90 13.86 -2.49 -3.99
N GLY A 91 14.50 -1.33 -4.07
CA GLY A 91 14.44 -0.30 -3.05
C GLY A 91 13.22 0.60 -3.21
N ASP A 92 12.88 1.32 -2.14
CA ASP A 92 11.74 2.24 -2.11
C ASP A 92 11.87 3.42 -3.08
N LEU A 93 13.08 3.64 -3.63
CA LEU A 93 13.36 4.66 -4.63
C LEU A 93 13.09 4.21 -6.07
N ASN A 94 12.77 2.93 -6.29
CA ASN A 94 12.39 2.37 -7.58
C ASN A 94 10.99 1.72 -7.51
N PRO A 95 9.94 2.45 -7.03
CA PRO A 95 8.63 1.86 -6.93
C PRO A 95 8.05 1.63 -8.35
N PRO A 96 7.30 0.54 -8.58
CA PRO A 96 6.72 0.27 -9.90
C PRO A 96 5.69 1.32 -10.32
N ILE A 97 5.11 2.05 -9.36
CA ILE A 97 4.17 3.15 -9.58
C ILE A 97 4.55 4.29 -8.63
N PRO A 98 4.55 5.55 -9.08
CA PRO A 98 4.79 6.70 -8.21
C PRO A 98 3.82 6.72 -7.02
N SER A 99 4.33 7.02 -5.83
CA SER A 99 3.52 7.13 -4.60
C SER A 99 2.65 8.38 -4.53
N LYS A 100 2.67 9.21 -5.58
CA LYS A 100 1.93 10.47 -5.68
C LYS A 100 0.80 10.37 -6.70
N VAL A 101 -0.21 11.21 -6.50
CA VAL A 101 -1.29 11.43 -7.46
C VAL A 101 -0.68 11.92 -8.78
N HIS A 102 -1.00 11.24 -9.88
CA HIS A 102 -0.43 11.50 -11.21
C HIS A 102 -1.49 11.54 -12.33
N HIS A 103 -2.75 11.26 -12.00
CA HIS A 103 -3.87 11.43 -12.92
C HIS A 103 -4.41 12.86 -12.86
N ASP A 104 -5.12 13.28 -13.90
CA ASP A 104 -5.98 14.45 -13.83
C ASP A 104 -7.07 14.21 -12.78
N MET A 105 -7.14 15.10 -11.78
CA MET A 105 -8.11 15.01 -10.67
C MET A 105 -9.19 16.10 -10.75
N GLU A 106 -9.29 16.83 -11.87
CA GLU A 106 -10.28 17.88 -12.12
C GLU A 106 -11.43 17.42 -13.04
N ALA A 107 -11.32 16.23 -13.64
CA ALA A 107 -12.41 15.65 -14.45
C ALA A 107 -13.65 15.31 -13.59
N PRO A 108 -14.84 15.11 -14.21
CA PRO A 108 -16.06 14.70 -13.49
C PRO A 108 -15.90 13.39 -12.71
N LEU A 109 -16.57 13.27 -11.55
CA LEU A 109 -16.49 12.09 -10.68
C LEU A 109 -16.78 10.76 -11.41
N THR A 110 -17.64 10.78 -12.42
CA THR A 110 -18.02 9.61 -13.23
C THR A 110 -16.88 9.03 -14.08
N HIS A 111 -15.73 9.70 -14.17
CA HIS A 111 -14.57 9.23 -14.92
C HIS A 111 -13.60 8.38 -14.08
N TYR A 112 -13.82 8.28 -12.76
CA TYR A 112 -12.91 7.59 -11.85
C TYR A 112 -13.50 6.29 -11.32
N PHE A 113 -12.63 5.30 -11.16
CA PHE A 113 -12.93 4.17 -10.29
C PHE A 113 -12.80 4.59 -8.82
N LEU A 114 -13.80 4.25 -8.01
CA LEU A 114 -13.78 4.50 -6.57
C LEU A 114 -13.47 3.22 -5.82
N TYR A 115 -12.57 3.29 -4.83
CA TYR A 115 -12.35 2.18 -3.92
C TYR A 115 -13.51 2.11 -2.92
N THR A 116 -14.38 1.11 -3.06
CA THR A 116 -15.63 0.99 -2.32
C THR A 116 -15.56 -0.06 -1.22
N GLY A 117 -16.21 0.18 -0.08
CA GLY A 117 -16.47 -0.81 0.96
C GLY A 117 -17.95 -1.17 1.01
N HIS A 118 -18.26 -2.47 0.97
CA HIS A 118 -19.63 -2.97 1.14
C HIS A 118 -19.87 -3.38 2.60
N ARG A 119 -20.98 -2.94 3.18
CA ARG A 119 -21.36 -3.14 4.59
C ARG A 119 -20.18 -2.88 5.53
N SER A 120 -19.68 -1.66 5.46
CA SER A 120 -18.40 -1.24 6.05
C SER A 120 -18.37 -1.28 7.58
N TYR A 121 -19.50 -1.57 8.21
CA TYR A 121 -19.70 -1.68 9.65
C TYR A 121 -19.55 -3.13 10.19
N LEU A 122 -19.54 -4.16 9.33
CA LEU A 122 -19.46 -5.55 9.76
C LEU A 122 -18.03 -5.94 10.17
N THR A 123 -17.90 -6.54 11.35
CA THR A 123 -16.61 -7.05 11.87
C THR A 123 -16.23 -8.42 11.30
N GLY A 124 -17.18 -9.13 10.69
CA GLY A 124 -16.98 -10.47 10.16
C GLY A 124 -18.05 -10.89 9.15
N ASN A 125 -18.74 -12.00 9.44
CA ASN A 125 -19.71 -12.60 8.53
C ASN A 125 -21.04 -11.81 8.44
N GLN A 126 -21.80 -12.07 7.37
CA GLN A 126 -23.04 -11.38 7.03
C GLN A 126 -24.24 -11.74 7.92
N LEU A 127 -24.17 -12.79 8.74
CA LEU A 127 -25.34 -13.35 9.41
C LEU A 127 -25.37 -13.12 10.93
N SER A 128 -24.21 -13.09 11.59
CA SER A 128 -24.15 -13.12 13.06
C SER A 128 -22.95 -12.39 13.66
N SER A 129 -22.15 -11.69 12.86
CA SER A 129 -21.04 -10.92 13.38
C SER A 129 -21.49 -9.61 14.02
N TYR A 130 -20.61 -8.98 14.80
CA TYR A 130 -20.89 -7.70 15.42
C TYR A 130 -20.77 -6.57 14.38
N CYS A 131 -21.57 -5.51 14.52
CA CYS A 131 -21.31 -4.25 13.87
C CYS A 131 -20.47 -3.35 14.78
N SER A 132 -19.45 -2.69 14.24
CA SER A 132 -18.65 -1.71 14.98
C SER A 132 -18.09 -0.62 14.06
N VAL A 133 -17.50 0.41 14.66
CA VAL A 133 -16.83 1.48 13.91
C VAL A 133 -15.44 1.07 13.42
N ASP A 134 -14.84 0.00 13.96
CA ASP A 134 -13.45 -0.36 13.67
C ASP A 134 -13.21 -0.75 12.20
N PRO A 135 -14.10 -1.52 11.53
CA PRO A 135 -13.95 -1.82 10.11
C PRO A 135 -14.08 -0.56 9.25
N ILE A 136 -14.92 0.40 9.63
CA ILE A 136 -15.04 1.71 8.95
C ILE A 136 -13.71 2.48 9.04
N ILE A 137 -13.15 2.59 10.25
CA ILE A 137 -11.86 3.27 10.48
C ILE A 137 -10.75 2.58 9.69
N LYS A 138 -10.71 1.25 9.71
CA LYS A 138 -9.72 0.45 8.98
C LYS A 138 -9.86 0.63 7.46
N ALA A 139 -11.09 0.70 6.94
CA ALA A 139 -11.35 0.93 5.52
C ALA A 139 -10.85 2.33 5.09
N LEU A 140 -11.17 3.37 5.85
CA LEU A 140 -10.73 4.74 5.57
C LEU A 140 -9.20 4.88 5.61
N ARG A 141 -8.53 4.26 6.59
CA ARG A 141 -7.06 4.22 6.67
C ARG A 141 -6.40 3.46 5.52
N LYS A 142 -7.12 2.54 4.87
CA LYS A 142 -6.69 1.84 3.66
C LYS A 142 -6.99 2.60 2.37
N GLY A 143 -7.65 3.76 2.44
CA GLY A 143 -7.98 4.57 1.27
C GLY A 143 -9.35 4.29 0.65
N VAL A 144 -10.22 3.48 1.27
CA VAL A 144 -11.60 3.31 0.81
C VAL A 144 -12.30 4.68 0.79
N ARG A 145 -12.99 5.01 -0.30
CA ARG A 145 -13.67 6.29 -0.56
C ARG A 145 -15.20 6.18 -0.53
N VAL A 146 -15.77 4.98 -0.50
CA VAL A 146 -17.23 4.78 -0.34
C VAL A 146 -17.50 3.91 0.88
N ILE A 147 -18.27 4.44 1.83
CA ILE A 147 -18.65 3.78 3.07
C ILE A 147 -20.16 3.57 3.08
N GLU A 148 -20.56 2.30 3.10
CA GLU A 148 -21.96 1.89 3.21
C GLU A 148 -22.41 1.72 4.66
N LEU A 149 -23.59 2.26 4.98
CA LEU A 149 -24.26 2.17 6.27
C LEU A 149 -25.75 1.82 6.07
N ASP A 150 -26.19 0.70 6.62
CA ASP A 150 -27.57 0.22 6.49
C ASP A 150 -28.36 0.71 7.70
N LEU A 151 -29.31 1.61 7.48
CA LEU A 151 -30.00 2.35 8.54
C LEU A 151 -31.27 1.64 8.98
N TRP A 152 -31.38 1.36 10.26
CA TRP A 152 -32.56 0.74 10.87
C TRP A 152 -33.02 1.53 12.11
N PRO A 153 -34.32 1.56 12.42
CA PRO A 153 -34.77 2.09 13.70
C PRO A 153 -34.24 1.19 14.83
N ASN A 154 -33.76 1.81 15.91
CA ASN A 154 -33.39 1.05 17.11
C ASN A 154 -34.63 0.42 17.76
N ALA A 155 -34.42 -0.46 18.75
CA ALA A 155 -35.51 -1.21 19.40
C ALA A 155 -36.61 -0.32 20.01
N THR A 156 -36.23 0.85 20.54
CA THR A 156 -37.14 1.85 21.14
C THR A 156 -37.74 2.83 20.13
N LYS A 157 -37.32 2.79 18.87
CA LYS A 157 -37.73 3.68 17.77
C LYS A 157 -37.52 5.17 18.04
N ASP A 158 -36.52 5.51 18.84
CA ASP A 158 -36.12 6.89 19.18
C ASP A 158 -34.72 7.25 18.65
N ASN A 159 -34.02 6.31 18.01
CA ASN A 159 -32.70 6.51 17.42
C ASN A 159 -32.48 5.60 16.20
N VAL A 160 -31.37 5.81 15.49
CA VAL A 160 -30.97 5.04 14.31
C VAL A 160 -29.75 4.17 14.60
N ASP A 161 -29.89 2.88 14.32
CA ASP A 161 -28.82 1.90 14.35
C ASP A 161 -28.34 1.57 12.93
N VAL A 162 -27.10 1.10 12.86
CA VAL A 162 -26.49 0.51 11.66
C VAL A 162 -26.31 -0.98 11.89
N CYS A 163 -26.96 -1.80 11.05
CA CYS A 163 -26.89 -3.26 11.10
C CYS A 163 -27.36 -3.92 9.80
N HIS A 164 -27.07 -5.20 9.62
CA HIS A 164 -27.60 -5.97 8.50
C HIS A 164 -28.97 -6.55 8.89
N GLY A 165 -30.03 -5.91 8.38
CA GLY A 165 -31.41 -6.27 8.69
C GLY A 165 -31.77 -7.72 8.36
N GLY A 166 -32.70 -8.29 9.13
CA GLY A 166 -33.13 -9.69 8.96
C GLY A 166 -32.09 -10.73 9.36
N THR A 167 -31.02 -10.32 10.05
CA THR A 167 -29.95 -11.22 10.52
C THR A 167 -29.71 -11.10 12.03
N LEU A 168 -28.73 -11.84 12.55
CA LEU A 168 -28.31 -11.84 13.95
C LEU A 168 -27.13 -10.89 14.22
N THR A 169 -26.79 -10.00 13.28
CA THR A 169 -25.71 -9.04 13.51
C THR A 169 -26.11 -8.03 14.59
N THR A 170 -25.21 -7.72 15.52
CA THR A 170 -25.51 -6.73 16.57
C THR A 170 -25.41 -5.31 16.02
N PRO A 171 -26.29 -4.38 16.41
CA PRO A 171 -26.26 -3.01 15.87
C PRO A 171 -25.12 -2.17 16.44
N VAL A 172 -24.81 -1.08 15.73
CA VAL A 172 -24.01 0.06 16.22
C VAL A 172 -24.73 1.37 15.91
N GLU A 173 -24.79 2.30 16.86
CA GLU A 173 -25.48 3.58 16.67
C GLU A 173 -24.90 4.37 15.47
N LEU A 174 -25.77 4.92 14.62
CA LEU A 174 -25.38 5.73 13.46
C LEU A 174 -24.44 6.87 13.84
N ILE A 175 -24.69 7.55 14.97
CA ILE A 175 -23.87 8.69 15.40
C ILE A 175 -22.41 8.29 15.67
N LYS A 176 -22.16 7.05 16.11
CA LYS A 176 -20.79 6.54 16.31
C LYS A 176 -20.10 6.33 14.97
N CYS A 177 -20.80 5.76 13.99
CA CYS A 177 -20.30 5.61 12.62
C CYS A 177 -19.96 6.96 11.98
N LEU A 178 -20.86 7.94 12.04
CA LEU A 178 -20.64 9.27 11.46
C LEU A 178 -19.47 10.02 12.10
N ARG A 179 -19.30 9.90 13.43
CA ARG A 179 -18.12 10.47 14.13
C ARG A 179 -16.83 9.81 13.68
N ALA A 180 -16.80 8.48 13.59
CA ALA A 180 -15.63 7.75 13.10
C ALA A 180 -15.29 8.13 11.64
N ILE A 181 -16.31 8.29 10.77
CA ILE A 181 -16.11 8.77 9.41
C ILE A 181 -15.54 10.19 9.42
N LYS A 182 -16.13 11.11 10.18
CA LYS A 182 -15.64 12.50 10.30
C LYS A 182 -14.16 12.55 10.69
N ASP A 183 -13.76 11.76 11.68
CA ASP A 183 -12.40 11.79 12.24
C ASP A 183 -11.36 11.13 11.33
N HIS A 184 -11.79 10.28 10.38
CA HIS A 184 -10.88 9.47 9.55
C HIS A 184 -11.08 9.61 8.03
N ALA A 185 -12.07 10.37 7.56
CA ALA A 185 -12.41 10.50 6.15
C ALA A 185 -11.19 10.83 5.28
N PHE A 186 -10.31 11.68 5.80
CA PHE A 186 -9.15 12.21 5.07
C PHE A 186 -7.80 11.68 5.57
N SER A 187 -7.77 10.60 6.36
CA SER A 187 -6.50 10.11 6.94
C SER A 187 -5.53 9.51 5.93
N ALA A 188 -6.03 9.00 4.80
CA ALA A 188 -5.23 8.35 3.77
C ALA A 188 -5.28 9.07 2.41
N SER A 189 -6.20 10.02 2.24
CA SER A 189 -6.44 10.72 0.97
C SER A 189 -7.26 11.99 1.22
N GLU A 190 -6.94 13.06 0.50
CA GLU A 190 -7.65 14.34 0.56
C GLU A 190 -8.93 14.35 -0.30
N PHE A 191 -9.12 13.34 -1.14
CA PHE A 191 -10.26 13.22 -2.05
C PHE A 191 -11.55 12.83 -1.31
N PRO A 192 -12.73 13.20 -1.86
CA PRO A 192 -14.01 13.06 -1.19
C PRO A 192 -14.32 11.62 -0.77
N VAL A 193 -15.04 11.51 0.35
CA VAL A 193 -15.67 10.27 0.82
C VAL A 193 -17.15 10.35 0.52
N VAL A 194 -17.70 9.31 -0.10
CA VAL A 194 -19.13 9.13 -0.33
C VAL A 194 -19.67 8.20 0.76
N ILE A 195 -20.78 8.59 1.38
CA ILE A 195 -21.52 7.75 2.32
C ILE A 195 -22.78 7.29 1.62
N THR A 196 -22.98 5.98 1.52
CA THR A 196 -24.21 5.40 0.97
C THR A 196 -25.07 4.90 2.12
N PHE A 197 -26.29 5.42 2.21
CA PHE A 197 -27.28 4.97 3.18
C PHE A 197 -28.24 3.99 2.52
N GLU A 198 -28.29 2.76 3.03
CA GLU A 198 -29.38 1.84 2.74
C GLU A 198 -30.49 2.10 3.77
N ASP A 199 -31.47 2.92 3.40
CA ASP A 199 -32.45 3.47 4.33
C ASP A 199 -33.67 2.57 4.51
N HIS A 200 -33.82 1.99 5.72
CA HIS A 200 -34.99 1.22 6.15
C HIS A 200 -35.81 1.93 7.23
N LEU A 201 -35.62 3.24 7.39
CA LEU A 201 -36.37 4.04 8.35
C LEU A 201 -37.80 4.24 7.85
N THR A 202 -38.77 4.12 8.76
CA THR A 202 -40.17 4.43 8.46
C THR A 202 -40.40 5.93 8.61
N SER A 203 -40.99 6.57 7.60
CA SER A 203 -41.46 7.95 7.71
C SER A 203 -42.47 8.06 8.86
N THR A 204 -42.25 9.00 9.76
CA THR A 204 -43.23 9.42 10.78
C THR A 204 -44.33 10.27 10.18
#